data_AF-L8LYK8-F1
#
_entry.id   AF-L8LYK8-F1
#
_cell.length_a   1.000
_cell.length_b   1.000
_cell.length_c   1.000
_cell.angle_alpha   90.00
_cell.angle_beta   90.00
_cell.angle_gamma   90.00
#
_symmetry.space_group_name_H-M   'P 1'
#
loop_
_entity.id
_entity.type
_entity.pdbx_description
1 polymer ?
#
loop_
_entity_poly.entity_id
_entity_poly.type
_entity_poly.pdbx_seq_one_letter_code
_entity_poly.pdbx_strand_id
1 'polypeptide(L)'
;MLTPTWIKWEPIENLPKELYLYELKDNANGLTINLIEEQNYPTLTIHFSNYYSYKNTDEGYLLMANHQIEKGTGKWSLYTVENSMYLQWLHRQSVE
;
A
#
# COMPACT_ATOMS: atom_id res chain seq x y z
N MET A 1 -6.90 22.30 2.08
CA MET A 1 -6.27 20.99 2.36
C MET A 1 -6.77 20.04 1.28
N LEU A 2 -5.87 19.34 0.61
CA LEU A 2 -6.27 18.29 -0.33
C LEU A 2 -6.73 17.08 0.48
N THR A 3 -7.93 16.60 0.21
CA THR A 3 -8.49 15.41 0.84
C THR A 3 -8.01 14.20 0.05
N PRO A 4 -7.34 13.21 0.67
CA PRO A 4 -6.93 12.01 -0.06
C PRO A 4 -8.16 11.27 -0.57
N THR A 5 -8.10 10.82 -1.83
CA THR A 5 -9.14 9.98 -2.42
C THR A 5 -8.60 8.57 -2.54
N TRP A 6 -9.21 7.64 -1.81
CA TRP A 6 -8.86 6.22 -1.85
C TRP A 6 -9.68 5.51 -2.91
N ILE A 7 -9.01 4.79 -3.81
CA ILE A 7 -9.62 4.06 -4.92
C ILE A 7 -9.29 2.58 -4.74
N LYS A 8 -10.30 1.71 -4.82
CA LYS A 8 -10.12 0.25 -4.76
C LYS A 8 -9.13 -0.16 -5.86
N TRP A 9 -8.07 -0.86 -5.49
CA TRP A 9 -7.12 -1.41 -6.45
C TRP A 9 -7.28 -2.93 -6.53
N GLU A 10 -7.64 -3.42 -7.70
CA GLU A 10 -7.84 -4.84 -8.00
C GLU A 10 -6.94 -5.21 -9.19
N PRO A 11 -5.66 -5.53 -8.94
CA PRO A 11 -4.71 -5.82 -10.02
C PRO A 11 -4.94 -7.19 -10.67
N ILE A 12 -5.63 -8.09 -9.97
CA ILE A 12 -6.00 -9.43 -10.42
C ILE A 12 -7.43 -9.75 -9.95
N GLU A 13 -8.12 -10.62 -10.68
CA GLU A 13 -9.44 -11.12 -10.26
C GLU A 13 -9.32 -11.98 -8.99
N ASN A 14 -10.37 -11.95 -8.16
CA ASN A 14 -10.50 -12.77 -6.94
C ASN A 14 -9.39 -12.53 -5.91
N LEU A 15 -8.94 -11.27 -5.77
CA LEU A 15 -8.02 -10.89 -4.72
C LEU A 15 -8.62 -11.19 -3.32
N PRO A 16 -7.85 -11.80 -2.40
CA PRO A 16 -8.28 -11.98 -1.02
C PRO A 16 -8.67 -10.66 -0.36
N LYS A 17 -9.72 -10.71 0.48
CA LYS A 17 -10.19 -9.53 1.23
C LYS A 17 -9.19 -9.08 2.28
N GLU A 18 -8.43 -10.03 2.80
CA GLU A 18 -7.40 -9.81 3.81
C GLU A 18 -6.07 -10.34 3.27
N LEU A 19 -5.04 -9.51 3.37
CA LEU A 19 -3.70 -9.81 2.92
C LEU A 19 -2.73 -9.39 4.03
N TYR A 20 -1.80 -10.28 4.36
CA TYR A 20 -0.76 -10.03 5.35
C TYR A 20 0.58 -9.94 4.64
N LEU A 21 1.40 -8.96 5.05
CA LEU A 21 2.78 -8.85 4.57
C LEU A 21 3.59 -10.04 5.08
N TYR A 22 3.99 -10.91 4.16
CA TYR A 22 4.87 -12.04 4.44
C TYR A 22 6.34 -11.65 4.32
N GLU A 23 6.69 -10.94 3.25
CA GLU A 23 8.06 -10.56 2.97
C GLU A 23 8.12 -9.26 2.17
N LEU A 24 9.07 -8.40 2.52
CA LEU A 24 9.44 -7.22 1.75
C LEU A 24 10.93 -7.32 1.42
N LYS A 25 11.26 -7.32 0.12
CA LYS A 25 12.62 -7.38 -0.39
C LYS A 25 12.91 -6.12 -1.18
N ASP A 26 13.91 -5.38 -0.73
CA ASP A 26 14.48 -4.23 -1.45
C ASP A 26 15.93 -4.55 -1.80
N ASN A 27 16.21 -4.68 -3.09
CA ASN A 27 17.53 -5.04 -3.59
C ASN A 27 17.78 -4.47 -4.99
N ALA A 28 18.91 -4.84 -5.60
CA ALA A 28 19.31 -4.37 -6.92
C ALA A 28 18.28 -4.66 -8.04
N ASN A 29 17.37 -5.61 -7.84
CA ASN A 29 16.30 -5.92 -8.80
C ASN A 29 15.02 -5.09 -8.57
N GLY A 30 14.99 -4.21 -7.57
CA GLY A 30 13.85 -3.38 -7.22
C GLY A 30 13.17 -3.81 -5.91
N LEU A 31 11.91 -3.41 -5.76
CA LEU A 31 11.09 -3.66 -4.56
C LEU A 31 10.09 -4.78 -4.84
N THR A 32 10.16 -5.85 -4.06
CA THR A 32 9.21 -6.96 -4.09
C THR A 32 8.44 -7.03 -2.78
N ILE A 33 7.12 -7.07 -2.89
CA ILE A 33 6.18 -7.19 -1.77
C ILE A 33 5.44 -8.52 -1.94
N ASN A 34 5.62 -9.43 -0.98
CA ASN A 34 4.94 -10.72 -0.93
C ASN A 34 3.87 -10.67 0.14
N LEU A 35 2.63 -10.90 -0.28
CA LEU A 35 1.43 -10.86 0.55
C LEU A 35 0.76 -12.24 0.55
N ILE A 36 0.24 -12.68 1.69
CA ILE A 36 -0.44 -13.97 1.84
C ILE A 36 -1.84 -13.80 2.44
N GLU A 37 -2.73 -14.74 2.14
CA GLU A 37 -4.03 -14.89 2.79
C GLU A 37 -3.91 -15.92 3.91
N GLU A 38 -3.91 -15.46 5.18
CA GLU A 38 -3.68 -16.31 6.35
C GLU A 38 -2.49 -17.31 6.18
N GLN A 39 -2.39 -18.34 7.00
CA GLN A 39 -1.21 -19.21 7.13
C GLN A 39 -0.95 -20.12 5.90
N ASN A 40 -1.69 -20.00 4.79
CA ASN A 40 -1.52 -20.85 3.60
C ASN A 40 -1.71 -20.10 2.26
N TYR A 41 -0.86 -20.46 1.30
CA TYR A 41 -0.77 -19.91 -0.07
C TYR A 41 -2.11 -19.92 -0.84
N PRO A 42 -2.40 -18.91 -1.69
CA PRO A 42 -1.44 -18.27 -2.61
C PRO A 42 -0.81 -16.94 -2.15
N THR A 43 0.42 -16.69 -2.59
CA THR A 43 1.13 -15.41 -2.37
C THR A 43 0.83 -14.45 -3.52
N LEU A 44 0.22 -13.30 -3.21
CA LEU A 44 0.25 -12.16 -4.12
C LEU A 44 1.64 -11.54 -4.08
N THR A 45 2.35 -11.60 -5.20
CA THR A 45 3.66 -10.96 -5.37
C THR A 45 3.48 -9.70 -6.20
N ILE A 46 3.84 -8.56 -5.64
CA ILE A 46 3.88 -7.28 -6.35
C ILE A 46 5.34 -6.89 -6.51
N HIS A 47 5.78 -6.72 -7.76
CA HIS A 47 7.14 -6.36 -8.08
C HIS A 47 7.21 -5.01 -8.78
N PHE A 48 7.95 -4.08 -8.17
CA PHE A 48 8.27 -2.78 -8.73
C PHE A 48 9.73 -2.80 -9.18
N SER A 49 9.93 -2.93 -10.50
CA SER A 49 11.26 -2.87 -11.10
C SER A 49 11.91 -1.49 -10.95
N ASN A 50 11.10 -0.43 -10.90
CA ASN A 50 11.52 0.93 -10.57
C ASN A 50 10.54 1.53 -9.54
N TYR A 51 11.07 2.18 -8.51
CA TYR A 51 10.30 2.95 -7.55
C TYR A 51 11.11 4.16 -7.08
N TYR A 52 10.45 5.25 -6.69
CA TYR A 52 11.13 6.46 -6.19
C TYR A 52 11.39 6.39 -4.69
N SER A 53 10.39 5.97 -3.92
CA SER A 53 10.47 5.80 -2.48
C SER A 53 9.33 4.92 -1.99
N TYR A 54 9.51 4.26 -0.86
CA TYR A 54 8.43 3.60 -0.14
C TYR A 54 8.53 3.89 1.36
N LYS A 55 7.42 3.70 2.08
CA LYS A 55 7.39 3.78 3.54
C LYS A 55 6.56 2.61 4.06
N ASN A 56 7.15 1.81 4.94
CA ASN A 56 6.42 0.82 5.73
C ASN A 56 6.01 1.47 7.06
N THR A 57 4.72 1.45 7.38
CA THR A 57 4.18 2.01 8.63
C THR A 57 3.34 0.95 9.31
N ASP A 58 3.68 0.59 10.55
CA ASP A 58 2.82 -0.23 11.39
C ASP A 58 1.73 0.65 11.99
N GLU A 59 0.49 0.40 11.59
CA GLU A 59 -0.68 1.17 12.01
C GLU A 59 -1.44 0.53 13.18
N GLY A 60 -0.92 -0.54 13.80
CA GLY A 60 -1.57 -1.22 14.93
C GLY A 60 -1.97 -0.29 16.09
N TYR A 61 -1.30 0.86 16.25
CA TYR A 61 -1.62 1.90 17.23
C TYR A 61 -2.15 3.22 16.62
N LEU A 62 -2.03 3.40 15.30
CA LEU A 62 -2.32 4.65 14.61
C LEU A 62 -3.65 4.56 13.86
N LEU A 63 -4.74 4.69 14.63
CA LEU A 63 -6.13 4.80 14.16
C LEU A 63 -6.38 5.94 13.13
N MET A 64 -5.40 6.81 12.86
CA MET A 64 -5.57 7.98 11.99
C MET A 64 -5.79 7.64 10.52
N ALA A 65 -5.08 6.66 9.97
CA ALA A 65 -5.35 6.20 8.61
C ALA A 65 -6.69 5.48 8.56
N ASN A 66 -6.99 4.66 9.58
CA ASN A 66 -8.25 3.94 9.71
C ASN A 66 -9.48 4.90 9.73
N HIS A 67 -9.41 6.03 10.44
CA HIS A 67 -10.48 7.04 10.42
C HIS A 67 -10.68 7.74 9.06
N GLN A 68 -9.62 7.85 8.23
CA GLN A 68 -9.75 8.37 6.86
C GLN A 68 -10.23 7.31 5.86
N ILE A 69 -9.98 6.04 6.20
CA ILE A 69 -10.42 4.82 5.51
C ILE A 69 -11.90 4.48 5.83
N GLU A 70 -12.41 4.92 6.97
CA GLU A 70 -13.74 4.56 7.51
C GLU A 70 -14.96 4.99 6.67
N LYS A 71 -14.78 5.69 5.55
CA LYS A 71 -15.89 5.96 4.61
C LYS A 71 -16.09 4.90 3.53
N GLY A 72 -15.28 3.85 3.46
CA GLY A 72 -15.54 2.75 2.52
C GLY A 72 -14.46 1.67 2.38
N THR A 73 -13.31 1.80 3.04
CA THR A 73 -12.11 1.00 2.73
C THR A 73 -11.78 -0.10 3.76
N GLY A 74 -12.73 -0.48 4.61
CA GLY A 74 -12.65 -1.69 5.44
C GLY A 74 -13.09 -2.99 4.74
N LYS A 75 -13.38 -2.96 3.44
CA LYS A 75 -13.95 -4.10 2.68
C LYS A 75 -12.98 -4.75 1.69
N TRP A 76 -11.78 -4.21 1.55
CA TRP A 76 -10.81 -4.63 0.54
C TRP A 76 -9.37 -4.41 1.02
N SER A 77 -8.44 -5.17 0.47
CA SER A 77 -7.06 -5.28 0.95
C SER A 77 -6.07 -4.29 0.30
N LEU A 78 -6.36 -3.78 -0.90
CA LEU A 78 -5.44 -2.93 -1.66
C LEU A 78 -6.12 -1.66 -2.19
N TYR A 79 -5.47 -0.51 -2.01
CA TYR A 79 -5.96 0.77 -2.50
C TYR A 79 -4.86 1.56 -3.19
N THR A 80 -5.25 2.32 -4.19
CA THR A 80 -4.47 3.45 -4.69
C THR A 80 -4.99 4.73 -4.03
N VAL A 81 -4.13 5.74 -3.92
CA VAL A 81 -4.49 7.03 -3.33
C VAL A 81 -4.12 8.16 -4.27
N GLU A 82 -5.11 9.00 -4.58
CA GLU A 82 -4.89 10.28 -5.25
C GLU A 82 -4.79 11.41 -4.21
N ASN A 83 -4.11 12.49 -4.59
CA ASN A 83 -3.93 13.67 -3.73
C ASN A 83 -3.26 13.37 -2.37
N SER A 84 -2.34 12.39 -2.35
CA SER A 84 -1.63 11.99 -1.14
C SER A 84 -0.66 13.05 -0.64
N MET A 85 -0.69 13.33 0.66
CA MET A 85 0.32 14.16 1.34
C MET A 85 1.72 13.59 1.19
N TYR A 86 1.86 12.26 1.06
CA TYR A 86 3.13 11.61 0.83
C TYR A 86 3.74 12.00 -0.53
N LEU A 87 2.93 12.06 -1.58
CA LEU A 87 3.39 12.51 -2.91
C LEU A 87 3.86 13.97 -2.88
N GLN A 88 3.15 14.84 -2.17
CA GLN A 88 3.57 16.24 -2.01
C GLN A 88 4.88 16.36 -1.21
N TRP A 89 5.01 15.58 -0.14
CA TRP A 89 6.25 15.52 0.63
C TRP A 89 7.41 15.03 -0.26
N LEU A 90 7.23 13.94 -0.99
CA LEU A 90 8.24 13.39 -1.90
C LEU A 90 8.67 14.42 -2.95
N HIS A 91 7.70 15.12 -3.56
CA HIS A 91 7.98 16.17 -4.52
C HIS A 91 8.81 17.30 -3.91
N ARG A 92 8.48 17.76 -2.69
CA ARG A 92 9.26 18.81 -2.01
C ARG A 92 10.69 18.39 -1.70
N GLN A 93 10.91 17.13 -1.31
CA GLN A 93 12.25 16.62 -1.00
C GLN A 93 13.09 16.36 -2.26
N SER A 94 12.46 16.26 -3.43
CA SER A 94 13.15 16.01 -4.70
C SER A 94 13.53 17.30 -5.44
N VAL A 95 13.06 18.46 -4.98
CA VAL A 95 13.32 19.78 -5.57
C VAL A 95 14.40 20.55 -4.77
N GLU A 96 14.99 19.93 -3.75
CA GLU A 96 16.25 20.35 -3.11
C GLU A 96 17.45 19.70 -3.80
#